data_AF-A0A661DTF9-F1
#
_entry.id   AF-A0A661DTF9-F1
#
_cell.length_a   1.000
_cell.length_b   1.000
_cell.length_c   1.000
_cell.angle_alpha   90.00
_cell.angle_beta   90.00
_cell.angle_gamma   90.00
#
_symmetry.space_group_name_H-M   'P 1'
#
loop_
_entity.id
_entity.type
_entity.pdbx_description
1 polymer ?
#
loop_
_entity_poly.entity_id
_entity_poly.type
_entity_poly.pdbx_seq_one_letter_code
_entity_poly.pdbx_strand_id
1 'polypeptide(L)'
;MVIKHYHLFLIIILLMQSLVINGEVASTIDRNPVRVNETFELTLHMDTAPISRPPLEGLPPEFEIVRSSSFYQRNSINGKTTVQAGWHFTIKAIEEGVYTIPGFEVDGDLTDSILLKVLPPVSKTDVAGQQDAIRLTAEVNYKSVYVQQQLVYTIRLHRAVQAQYASLTEPSMEG
;
A
#
# COMPACT_ATOMS: atom_id res chain seq x y z
N MET A 1 51.43 -34.07 -22.71
CA MET A 1 50.65 -32.95 -23.27
C MET A 1 49.16 -33.09 -22.90
N VAL A 2 48.84 -33.21 -21.60
CA VAL A 2 47.45 -33.51 -21.13
C VAL A 2 46.96 -32.47 -20.12
N ILE A 3 47.88 -31.88 -19.34
CA ILE A 3 47.63 -30.84 -18.33
C ILE A 3 47.03 -29.54 -18.92
N LYS A 4 47.35 -29.17 -20.16
CA LYS A 4 46.79 -27.97 -20.81
C LYS A 4 45.28 -28.03 -21.06
N HIS A 5 44.71 -29.23 -21.25
CA HIS A 5 43.27 -29.38 -21.53
C HIS A 5 42.43 -29.28 -20.26
N TYR A 6 43.01 -29.60 -19.09
CA TYR A 6 42.32 -29.50 -17.80
C TYR A 6 42.11 -28.04 -17.37
N HIS A 7 43.08 -27.17 -17.66
CA HIS A 7 42.94 -25.73 -17.42
C HIS A 7 41.88 -25.09 -18.32
N LEU A 8 41.78 -25.53 -19.58
CA LEU A 8 40.74 -25.05 -20.50
C LEU A 8 39.34 -25.46 -20.02
N PHE A 9 39.19 -26.70 -19.52
CA PHE A 9 37.93 -27.20 -18.97
C PHE A 9 37.53 -26.48 -17.67
N LEU A 10 38.50 -26.20 -16.79
CA LEU A 10 38.28 -25.43 -15.55
C LEU A 10 37.84 -23.98 -15.83
N ILE A 11 38.40 -23.34 -16.86
CA ILE A 11 38.04 -21.98 -17.27
C ILE A 11 36.61 -21.93 -17.85
N ILE A 12 36.20 -22.97 -18.59
CA ILE A 12 34.82 -23.10 -19.11
C ILE A 12 33.80 -23.26 -17.97
N ILE A 13 34.13 -24.00 -16.92
CA ILE A 13 33.26 -24.16 -15.74
C ILE A 13 33.18 -22.88 -14.90
N LEU A 14 34.25 -22.09 -14.86
CA LEU A 14 34.26 -20.80 -14.16
C LEU A 14 33.44 -19.72 -14.89
N LEU A 15 33.36 -19.78 -16.22
CA LEU A 15 32.57 -18.86 -17.05
C LEU A 15 31.06 -19.12 -17.00
N MET A 16 30.63 -20.33 -16.61
CA MET A 16 29.21 -20.68 -16.45
C MET A 16 28.58 -20.15 -15.16
N GLN A 17 29.37 -19.50 -14.29
CA GLN A 17 28.88 -18.86 -13.06
C GLN A 17 28.54 -17.37 -13.25
N SER A 18 28.20 -16.92 -14.46
CA SER A 18 27.62 -15.59 -14.63
C SER A 18 26.28 -15.55 -13.89
N LEU A 19 26.29 -15.03 -12.67
CA LEU A 19 25.11 -14.73 -11.87
C LEU A 19 24.17 -13.90 -12.73
N VAL A 20 22.99 -14.44 -12.98
CA VAL A 20 21.83 -13.67 -13.41
C VAL A 20 21.49 -12.77 -12.21
N ILE A 21 21.90 -11.51 -12.28
CA ILE A 21 21.38 -10.47 -11.41
C ILE A 21 20.07 -10.04 -12.06
N ASN A 22 18.97 -10.69 -11.71
CA ASN A 22 17.65 -10.17 -12.07
C ASN A 22 17.46 -8.84 -11.34
N GLY A 23 16.93 -7.84 -12.05
CA GLY A 23 16.47 -6.61 -11.43
C GLY A 23 15.49 -6.96 -10.32
N GLU A 24 15.61 -6.30 -9.17
CA GLU A 24 14.92 -6.69 -7.95
C GLU A 24 13.48 -6.15 -7.98
N VAL A 25 12.65 -6.71 -8.88
CA VAL A 25 11.22 -6.43 -8.89
C VAL A 25 10.63 -7.04 -7.62
N ALA A 26 10.21 -6.17 -6.70
CA ALA A 26 9.77 -6.57 -5.38
C ALA A 26 8.38 -6.00 -5.08
N SER A 27 7.57 -6.76 -4.37
CA SER A 27 6.33 -6.27 -3.78
C SER A 27 6.50 -6.14 -2.26
N THR A 28 6.04 -5.02 -1.69
CA THR A 28 6.07 -4.78 -0.24
C THR A 28 4.73 -4.26 0.24
N ILE A 29 4.40 -4.54 1.50
CA ILE A 29 3.27 -3.92 2.18
C ILE A 29 3.76 -3.05 3.33
N ASP A 30 3.07 -1.95 3.60
CA ASP A 30 3.45 -1.01 4.65
C ASP A 30 3.17 -1.54 6.08
N ARG A 31 2.21 -2.45 6.24
CA ARG A 31 1.86 -3.09 7.52
C ARG A 31 1.30 -4.49 7.38
N ASN A 32 1.55 -5.30 8.40
CA ASN A 32 0.96 -6.61 8.65
C ASN A 32 1.07 -6.91 10.15
N PRO A 33 -0.03 -7.17 10.89
CA PRO A 33 -1.41 -7.32 10.41
C PRO A 33 -2.13 -6.00 10.12
N VAL A 34 -3.27 -6.10 9.44
CA VAL A 34 -4.26 -5.02 9.21
C VAL A 34 -5.60 -5.41 9.85
N ARG A 35 -6.56 -4.50 9.98
CA ARG A 35 -7.95 -4.84 10.40
C ARG A 35 -8.96 -4.72 9.27
N VAL A 36 -10.11 -5.36 9.46
CA VAL A 36 -11.30 -5.15 8.63
C VAL A 36 -11.66 -3.65 8.57
N ASN A 37 -11.96 -3.18 7.36
CA ASN A 37 -12.22 -1.80 6.97
C ASN A 37 -11.03 -0.83 7.10
N GLU A 38 -9.83 -1.30 7.48
CA GLU A 38 -8.61 -0.51 7.34
C GLU A 38 -8.06 -0.63 5.92
N THR A 39 -7.39 0.42 5.48
CA THR A 39 -6.56 0.37 4.27
C THR A 39 -5.16 -0.12 4.61
N PHE A 40 -4.39 -0.53 3.60
CA PHE A 40 -2.93 -0.71 3.62
C PHE A 40 -2.37 -0.35 2.26
N GLU A 41 -1.06 -0.11 2.20
CA GLU A 41 -0.36 0.22 0.97
C GLU A 41 0.44 -0.98 0.48
N LEU A 42 0.13 -1.43 -0.73
CA LEU A 42 0.95 -2.37 -1.49
C LEU A 42 1.81 -1.55 -2.46
N THR A 43 3.13 -1.70 -2.35
CA THR A 43 4.11 -1.08 -3.25
C THR A 43 4.70 -2.15 -4.16
N LEU A 44 4.61 -1.93 -5.47
CA LEU A 44 5.36 -2.68 -6.47
C LEU A 44 6.57 -1.84 -6.89
N HIS A 45 7.77 -2.35 -6.65
CA HIS A 45 9.04 -1.70 -7.00
C HIS A 45 9.50 -2.13 -8.38
N MET A 46 10.05 -1.17 -9.11
CA MET A 46 10.51 -1.30 -10.49
C MET A 46 11.85 -0.55 -10.65
N ASP A 47 12.68 -1.06 -11.56
CA ASP A 47 13.96 -0.44 -11.93
C ASP A 47 13.85 0.55 -13.09
N THR A 48 12.67 0.63 -13.72
CA THR A 48 12.40 1.49 -14.88
C THR A 48 11.19 2.39 -14.65
N ALA A 49 11.03 3.41 -15.50
CA ALA A 49 9.91 4.33 -15.39
C ALA A 49 8.58 3.59 -15.65
N PRO A 50 7.58 3.67 -14.76
CA PRO A 50 6.31 2.96 -14.93
C PRO A 50 5.59 3.47 -16.17
N ILE A 51 5.39 2.58 -17.15
CA ILE A 51 4.74 2.89 -18.42
C ILE A 51 3.22 2.74 -18.30
N SER A 52 2.78 1.66 -17.65
CA SER A 52 1.37 1.33 -17.47
C SER A 52 1.13 0.74 -16.08
N ARG A 53 -0.12 0.81 -15.64
CA ARG A 53 -0.55 0.24 -14.36
C ARG A 53 -0.53 -1.29 -14.48
N PRO A 54 0.26 -2.02 -13.68
CA PRO A 54 0.26 -3.47 -13.72
C PRO A 54 -1.10 -4.01 -13.26
N PRO A 55 -1.61 -5.07 -13.91
CA PRO A 55 -2.82 -5.72 -13.45
C PRO A 55 -2.53 -6.47 -12.14
N LEU A 56 -3.39 -6.29 -11.12
CA LEU A 56 -3.30 -7.06 -9.87
C LEU A 56 -4.13 -8.34 -9.98
N GLU A 57 -3.77 -9.21 -10.93
CA GLU A 57 -4.49 -10.46 -11.17
C GLU A 57 -4.38 -11.41 -9.98
N GLY A 58 -5.49 -12.06 -9.62
CA GLY A 58 -5.52 -13.00 -8.50
C GLY A 58 -5.52 -12.35 -7.11
N LEU A 59 -5.65 -11.01 -7.02
CA LEU A 59 -5.87 -10.35 -5.73
C LEU A 59 -7.15 -10.94 -5.08
N PRO A 60 -7.10 -11.32 -3.78
CA PRO A 60 -8.27 -11.82 -3.07
C PRO A 60 -9.49 -10.90 -3.24
N PRO A 61 -10.71 -11.45 -3.43
CA PRO A 61 -11.93 -10.65 -3.56
C PRO A 61 -12.24 -9.84 -2.30
N GLU A 62 -11.64 -10.20 -1.16
CA GLU A 62 -11.71 -9.49 0.12
C GLU A 62 -10.82 -8.23 0.18
N PHE A 63 -10.15 -7.90 -0.92
CA PHE A 63 -9.31 -6.71 -1.08
C PHE A 63 -9.84 -5.79 -2.17
N GLU A 64 -10.30 -4.60 -1.76
CA GLU A 64 -10.81 -3.57 -2.65
C GLU A 64 -9.72 -2.52 -2.91
N ILE A 65 -9.36 -2.29 -4.18
CA ILE A 65 -8.41 -1.24 -4.55
C ILE A 65 -9.11 0.12 -4.50
N VAL A 66 -8.76 0.93 -3.51
CA VAL A 66 -9.32 2.28 -3.32
C VAL A 66 -8.64 3.30 -4.23
N ARG A 67 -7.32 3.19 -4.38
CA ARG A 67 -6.51 4.13 -5.16
C ARG A 67 -5.26 3.45 -5.70
N SER A 68 -4.75 3.93 -6.83
CA SER A 68 -3.40 3.63 -7.31
C SER A 68 -2.66 4.90 -7.74
N SER A 69 -1.35 4.94 -7.55
CA SER A 69 -0.47 6.00 -8.05
C SER A 69 0.89 5.43 -8.44
N SER A 70 1.52 6.01 -9.46
CA SER A 70 2.88 5.66 -9.86
C SER A 70 3.90 6.60 -9.20
N PHE A 71 5.13 6.14 -9.00
CA PHE A 71 6.25 6.96 -8.57
C PHE A 71 7.49 6.70 -9.42
N TYR A 72 8.36 7.71 -9.52
CA TYR A 72 9.65 7.62 -10.19
C TYR A 72 10.61 8.62 -9.55
N GLN A 73 11.68 8.11 -8.96
CA GLN A 73 12.71 8.86 -8.28
C GLN A 73 14.07 8.42 -8.81
N ARG A 74 14.85 9.37 -9.32
CA ARG A 74 16.22 9.14 -9.77
C ARG A 74 17.17 9.84 -8.81
N ASN A 75 18.06 9.07 -8.20
CA ASN A 75 19.12 9.60 -7.34
C ASN A 75 20.48 9.36 -7.98
N SER A 76 21.40 10.32 -7.87
CA SER A 76 22.77 10.17 -8.38
C SER A 76 23.75 10.62 -7.31
N ILE A 77 24.55 9.67 -6.82
CA ILE A 77 25.57 9.93 -5.78
C ILE A 77 26.91 9.45 -6.33
N ASN A 78 27.89 10.37 -6.42
CA ASN A 78 29.25 10.09 -6.91
C ASN A 78 29.29 9.35 -8.25
N GLY A 79 28.38 9.70 -9.18
CA GLY A 79 28.30 9.07 -10.50
C GLY A 79 27.56 7.73 -10.55
N LYS A 80 27.20 7.14 -9.40
CA LYS A 80 26.28 6.00 -9.34
C LYS A 80 24.83 6.49 -9.37
N THR A 81 24.12 6.17 -10.43
CA THR A 81 22.68 6.46 -10.56
C THR A 81 21.87 5.30 -10.02
N THR A 82 20.95 5.57 -9.09
CA THR A 82 19.94 4.63 -8.61
C THR A 82 18.57 5.16 -9.04
N VAL A 83 17.74 4.29 -9.61
CA VAL A 83 16.34 4.56 -9.92
C VAL A 83 15.48 3.80 -8.93
N GLN A 84 14.47 4.47 -8.37
CA GLN A 84 13.40 3.87 -7.58
C GLN A 84 12.10 4.28 -8.25
N ALA A 85 11.38 3.31 -8.78
CA ALA A 85 10.16 3.58 -9.50
C ALA A 85 9.14 2.48 -9.19
N GLY A 86 7.88 2.71 -9.56
CA GLY A 86 6.86 1.69 -9.31
C GLY A 86 5.47 2.25 -9.09
N TRP A 87 4.67 1.47 -8.36
CA TRP A 87 3.27 1.74 -8.08
C TRP A 87 2.94 1.58 -6.61
N HIS A 88 2.18 2.52 -6.06
CA HIS A 88 1.48 2.39 -4.78
C HIS A 88 0.01 2.05 -5.04
N PHE A 89 -0.50 1.06 -4.35
CA PHE A 89 -1.91 0.69 -4.32
C PHE A 89 -2.43 0.81 -2.90
N THR A 90 -3.41 1.68 -2.70
CA THR A 90 -4.17 1.72 -1.45
C THR A 90 -5.29 0.70 -1.53
N ILE A 91 -5.22 -0.32 -0.68
CA ILE A 91 -6.14 -1.46 -0.68
C ILE A 91 -6.89 -1.49 0.65
N LYS A 92 -8.20 -1.71 0.63
CA LYS A 92 -9.04 -1.88 1.83
C LYS A 92 -9.34 -3.36 2.04
N ALA A 93 -9.14 -3.85 3.25
CA ALA A 93 -9.52 -5.21 3.62
C ALA A 93 -10.97 -5.27 4.11
N ILE A 94 -11.82 -6.10 3.49
CA ILE A 94 -13.26 -6.15 3.82
C ILE A 94 -13.64 -7.28 4.79
N GLU A 95 -12.85 -8.37 4.87
CA GLU A 95 -13.13 -9.51 5.74
C GLU A 95 -11.90 -9.97 6.52
N GLU A 96 -12.12 -10.49 7.73
CA GLU A 96 -11.06 -11.03 8.59
C GLU A 96 -10.53 -12.37 8.06
N GLY A 97 -9.26 -12.67 8.30
CA GLY A 97 -8.67 -13.91 7.80
C GLY A 97 -7.17 -13.83 7.59
N VAL A 98 -6.62 -14.86 6.97
CA VAL A 98 -5.24 -14.89 6.49
C VAL A 98 -5.29 -15.06 4.98
N TYR A 99 -4.76 -14.08 4.26
CA TYR A 99 -4.82 -14.01 2.80
C TYR A 99 -3.41 -14.00 2.24
N THR A 100 -3.26 -14.57 1.04
CA THR A 100 -2.02 -14.47 0.27
C THR A 100 -2.24 -13.47 -0.85
N ILE A 101 -1.45 -12.39 -0.82
CA ILE A 101 -1.30 -11.50 -1.97
C ILE A 101 -0.39 -12.25 -2.96
N PRO A 102 -0.86 -12.57 -4.17
CA PRO A 102 -0.06 -13.32 -5.13
C PRO A 102 1.12 -12.48 -5.62
N GLY A 103 2.07 -13.14 -6.27
CA GLY A 103 3.06 -12.46 -7.09
C GLY A 103 2.39 -11.78 -8.28
N PHE A 104 2.83 -10.57 -8.63
CA PHE A 104 2.32 -9.84 -9.79
C PHE A 104 3.40 -9.73 -10.86
N GLU A 105 2.99 -9.83 -12.12
CA GLU A 105 3.90 -9.63 -13.24
C GLU A 105 4.13 -8.13 -13.49
N VAL A 106 5.39 -7.71 -13.49
CA VAL A 106 5.80 -6.32 -13.69
C VAL A 106 7.06 -6.31 -14.55
N ASP A 107 7.01 -5.64 -15.70
CA ASP A 107 8.09 -5.58 -16.70
C ASP A 107 8.67 -6.96 -17.13
N GLY A 108 7.86 -8.02 -17.06
CA GLY A 108 8.24 -9.38 -17.45
C GLY A 108 8.84 -10.23 -16.31
N ASP A 109 9.00 -9.66 -15.12
CA ASP A 109 9.40 -10.36 -13.90
C ASP A 109 8.20 -10.54 -12.96
N LEU A 110 8.22 -11.60 -12.15
CA LEU A 110 7.16 -11.93 -11.20
C LEU A 110 7.60 -11.60 -9.76
N THR A 111 6.80 -10.85 -9.02
CA THR A 111 7.09 -10.56 -7.61
C THR A 111 6.83 -11.75 -6.69
N ASP A 112 7.39 -11.72 -5.48
CA ASP A 112 7.08 -12.70 -4.45
C ASP A 112 5.67 -12.54 -3.88
N SER A 113 5.05 -13.65 -3.48
CA SER A 113 3.76 -13.63 -2.77
C SER A 113 3.92 -13.17 -1.32
N ILE A 114 2.96 -12.42 -0.79
CA ILE A 114 3.00 -11.89 0.58
C ILE A 114 1.82 -12.45 1.39
N LEU A 115 2.11 -13.05 2.54
CA LEU A 115 1.08 -13.47 3.50
C LEU A 115 0.63 -12.28 4.36
N LEU A 116 -0.66 -11.95 4.34
CA LEU A 116 -1.26 -10.86 5.11
C LEU A 116 -2.31 -11.40 6.08
N LYS A 117 -2.22 -10.99 7.35
CA LYS A 117 -3.24 -11.29 8.36
C LYS A 117 -4.18 -10.09 8.54
N VAL A 118 -5.47 -10.32 8.34
CA VAL A 118 -6.56 -9.36 8.61
C VAL A 118 -7.24 -9.74 9.91
N LEU A 119 -7.16 -8.86 10.89
CA LEU A 119 -7.78 -9.00 12.20
C LEU A 119 -9.24 -8.53 12.16
N PRO A 120 -10.07 -8.99 13.11
CA PRO A 120 -11.42 -8.48 13.31
C PRO A 120 -11.46 -6.95 13.43
N PRO A 121 -12.60 -6.31 13.11
CA PRO A 121 -12.78 -4.89 13.40
C PRO A 121 -12.66 -4.63 14.90
N VAL A 122 -12.26 -3.41 15.27
CA VAL A 122 -12.21 -3.01 16.68
C VAL A 122 -13.61 -3.13 17.28
N SER A 123 -13.77 -3.97 18.29
CA SER A 123 -15.06 -4.15 18.97
C SER A 123 -15.41 -2.88 19.75
N LYS A 124 -16.68 -2.46 19.73
CA LYS A 124 -17.17 -1.30 20.50
C LYS A 124 -16.85 -1.41 22.01
N THR A 125 -16.66 -2.63 22.51
CA THR A 125 -16.30 -2.90 23.92
C THR A 125 -14.84 -2.54 24.25
N ASP A 126 -13.90 -2.63 23.30
CA ASP A 126 -12.52 -2.14 23.49
C ASP A 126 -12.47 -0.61 23.59
N VAL A 127 -13.50 0.06 23.07
CA VAL A 127 -13.65 1.53 23.10
C VAL A 127 -14.16 2.03 24.46
N ALA A 128 -14.63 1.16 25.36
CA ALA A 128 -15.14 1.58 26.67
C ALA A 128 -14.07 2.26 27.55
N GLY A 129 -12.77 1.97 27.32
CA GLY A 129 -11.65 2.69 27.92
C GLY A 129 -11.03 3.79 27.03
N GLN A 130 -11.59 4.00 25.84
CA GLN A 130 -11.04 4.85 24.76
C GLN A 130 -12.07 5.84 24.19
N GLN A 131 -13.21 6.04 24.86
CA GLN A 131 -14.26 6.98 24.42
C GLN A 131 -13.75 8.43 24.30
N ASP A 132 -12.62 8.76 24.93
CA ASP A 132 -11.94 10.05 24.81
C ASP A 132 -10.94 10.14 23.62
N ALA A 133 -10.68 9.03 22.93
CA ALA A 133 -9.68 9.00 21.86
C ALA A 133 -10.17 9.64 20.55
N ILE A 134 -11.47 9.63 20.27
CA ILE A 134 -12.07 10.25 19.08
C ILE A 134 -13.46 10.83 19.43
N ARG A 135 -13.66 12.14 19.28
CA ARG A 135 -14.93 12.83 19.57
C ARG A 135 -15.42 13.72 18.43
N LEU A 136 -16.66 13.45 18.06
CA LEU A 136 -17.64 14.16 17.25
C LEU A 136 -18.25 15.47 17.80
N THR A 137 -18.00 16.69 17.33
CA THR A 137 -18.93 17.82 17.65
C THR A 137 -19.37 18.57 16.41
N ALA A 138 -20.61 19.05 16.43
CA ALA A 138 -21.17 19.88 15.38
C ALA A 138 -21.96 21.04 15.98
N GLU A 139 -21.86 22.20 15.35
CA GLU A 139 -22.60 23.40 15.74
C GLU A 139 -23.03 24.20 14.51
N VAL A 140 -24.17 24.89 14.66
CA VAL A 140 -24.63 25.92 13.72
C VAL A 140 -24.35 27.29 14.32
N ASN A 141 -24.03 28.28 13.48
CA ASN A 141 -23.74 29.63 13.94
C ASN A 141 -24.97 30.41 14.47
N TYR A 142 -26.20 29.89 14.29
CA TYR A 142 -27.43 30.53 14.75
C TYR A 142 -28.25 29.64 15.68
N LYS A 143 -28.83 30.23 16.73
CA LYS A 143 -29.72 29.54 17.69
C LYS A 143 -31.13 29.27 17.12
N SER A 144 -31.55 30.07 16.15
CA SER A 144 -32.80 29.90 15.41
C SER A 144 -32.52 30.16 13.92
N VAL A 145 -33.06 29.30 13.07
CA VAL A 145 -32.82 29.30 11.62
C VAL A 145 -34.15 29.56 10.92
N TYR A 146 -34.17 30.49 9.97
CA TYR A 146 -35.33 30.76 9.12
C TYR A 146 -35.21 30.02 7.78
N VAL A 147 -36.35 29.81 7.11
CA VAL A 147 -36.41 29.22 5.77
C VAL A 147 -35.57 30.07 4.80
N GLN A 148 -34.72 29.41 4.00
CA GLN A 148 -33.79 30.04 3.04
C GLN A 148 -32.72 30.94 3.67
N GLN A 149 -32.49 30.87 4.98
CA GLN A 149 -31.37 31.55 5.61
C GLN A 149 -30.07 30.78 5.39
N GLN A 150 -29.04 31.46 4.91
CA GLN A 150 -27.69 30.90 4.85
C GLN A 150 -27.11 30.77 6.28
N LEU A 151 -26.56 29.60 6.60
CA LEU A 151 -25.89 29.33 7.86
C LEU A 151 -24.56 28.62 7.64
N VAL A 152 -23.71 28.65 8.66
CA VAL A 152 -22.44 27.93 8.69
C VAL A 152 -22.60 26.75 9.65
N TYR A 153 -22.43 25.54 9.11
CA TYR A 153 -22.38 24.30 9.88
C TYR A 153 -20.92 23.93 10.12
N THR A 154 -20.49 23.94 11.38
CA THR A 154 -19.10 23.66 11.75
C THR A 154 -19.02 22.29 12.41
N ILE A 155 -18.26 21.38 11.80
CA ILE A 155 -17.94 20.07 12.36
C ILE A 155 -16.52 20.08 12.92
N ARG A 156 -16.33 19.57 14.14
CA ARG A 156 -15.01 19.41 14.78
C ARG A 156 -14.77 17.97 15.19
N LEU A 157 -13.67 17.41 14.72
CA LEU A 157 -13.16 16.10 15.11
C LEU A 157 -12.01 16.25 16.10
N HIS A 158 -12.23 15.83 17.34
CA HIS A 158 -11.19 15.74 18.35
C HIS A 158 -10.59 14.33 18.34
N ARG A 159 -9.26 14.22 18.32
CA ARG A 159 -8.58 12.92 18.34
C ARG A 159 -7.36 12.96 19.27
N ALA A 160 -7.20 11.91 20.08
CA ALA A 160 -6.04 11.71 20.96
C ALA A 160 -5.01 10.72 20.37
N VAL A 161 -5.35 10.08 19.24
CA VAL A 161 -4.49 9.13 18.52
C VAL A 161 -4.29 9.58 17.07
N GLN A 162 -3.13 9.28 16.49
CA GLN A 162 -2.88 9.57 15.08
C GLN A 162 -3.68 8.62 14.19
N ALA A 163 -4.65 9.15 13.46
CA ALA A 163 -5.32 8.43 12.39
C ALA A 163 -4.57 8.67 11.07
N GLN A 164 -4.03 7.60 10.49
CA GLN A 164 -3.23 7.67 9.26
C GLN A 164 -4.11 7.81 8.00
N TYR A 165 -5.37 7.34 8.04
CA TYR A 165 -6.29 7.35 6.89
C TYR A 165 -7.75 7.67 7.31
N ALA A 166 -7.96 8.79 8.03
CA ALA A 166 -9.31 9.22 8.38
C ALA A 166 -10.03 9.83 7.17
N SER A 167 -11.19 9.30 6.79
CA SER A 167 -12.11 9.93 5.84
C SER A 167 -13.31 10.51 6.59
N LEU A 168 -13.69 11.75 6.30
CA LEU A 168 -14.92 12.37 6.78
C LEU A 168 -15.87 12.52 5.60
N THR A 169 -17.04 11.90 5.67
CA THR A 169 -18.11 12.10 4.69
C THR A 169 -18.85 13.39 5.02
N GLU A 170 -19.18 14.18 4.00
CA GLU A 170 -19.99 15.38 4.17
C GLU A 170 -21.36 15.02 4.77
N PRO A 171 -21.89 15.82 5.71
CA PRO A 171 -23.22 15.59 6.26
C PRO A 171 -24.28 15.81 5.18
N SER A 172 -25.22 14.87 5.03
CA SER A 172 -26.41 15.08 4.21
C SER A 172 -27.40 15.97 4.96
N MET A 173 -27.78 17.09 4.36
CA MET A 173 -28.91 17.89 4.83
C MET A 173 -30.16 17.37 4.10
N GLU A 174 -31.06 16.69 4.80
CA GLU A 174 -32.42 16.48 4.29
C GLU A 174 -33.16 17.82 4.42
N GLY A 175 -33.54 18.39 3.27
CA GLY A 175 -34.37 19.59 3.17
C GLY A 175 -35.82 19.23 2.91
#